data_AF-A0A497J4P0-F1
#
_entry.id   AF-A0A497J4P0-F1
#
_cell.length_a   1.000
_cell.length_b   1.000
_cell.length_c   1.000
_cell.angle_alpha   90.00
_cell.angle_beta   90.00
_cell.angle_gamma   90.00
#
_symmetry.space_group_name_H-M   'P 1'
#
loop_
_entity.id
_entity.type
_entity.pdbx_description
1 polymer ?
#
loop_
_entity_poly.entity_id
_entity_poly.type
_entity_poly.pdbx_seq_one_letter_code
_entity_poly.pdbx_strand_id
1 'polypeptide(L)'
;MCLLALDRLASEIKNEEWKKPDEEEIGKKWKKLSEEEKKKALSNENVEKVLKKSDGKFVLIIDEINRANISKVFGELIYAIEYRGKPVKLLYSQEDLIVPPNLFIIGTMNTADKSIALLDIALRRRFGFKEFMPETEFYKIVEEASQEEGNEPITREDIENGLNGLDLEKLLETINSRITFLADREKQIGHSYFLKIFKDKNGIYRNNPELWRENLTSIWYNEIIPLLQEYFYNDYEKIKMILGKEFVKKVENPKFLEESAEFIEELKRYEVREKLEGDNLINALKEIYSNEERSD
;
A
#
# COMPACT_ATOMS: atom_id res chain seq x y z
N MET A 1 4.10 -1.73 -3.24
CA MET A 1 3.27 -0.65 -3.85
C MET A 1 4.13 0.34 -4.64
N CYS A 2 5.19 0.93 -4.06
CA CYS A 2 6.03 1.92 -4.76
C CYS A 2 6.61 1.42 -6.09
N LEU A 3 7.11 0.18 -6.15
CA LEU A 3 7.66 -0.39 -7.39
C LEU A 3 6.59 -0.68 -8.46
N LEU A 4 5.45 -1.26 -8.08
CA LEU A 4 4.34 -1.47 -9.02
C LEU A 4 3.79 -0.13 -9.55
N ALA A 5 3.75 0.90 -8.70
CA ALA A 5 3.38 2.25 -9.10
C ALA A 5 4.43 2.88 -10.03
N LEU A 6 5.73 2.65 -9.80
CA LEU A 6 6.83 3.13 -10.65
C LEU A 6 6.90 2.38 -11.98
N ASP A 7 6.73 1.06 -12.00
CA ASP A 7 6.65 0.21 -13.20
C ASP A 7 5.49 0.68 -14.10
N ARG A 8 4.33 0.97 -13.49
CA ARG A 8 3.13 1.50 -14.17
C ARG A 8 3.31 2.96 -14.61
N LEU A 9 4.00 3.79 -13.83
CA LEU A 9 4.32 5.18 -14.23
C LEU A 9 5.32 5.19 -15.40
N ALA A 10 6.31 4.30 -15.38
CA ALA A 10 7.32 4.19 -16.41
C ALA A 10 6.77 3.64 -17.74
N SER A 11 5.83 2.67 -17.69
CA SER A 11 5.18 2.15 -18.88
C SER A 11 4.25 3.17 -19.56
N GLU A 12 3.67 4.10 -18.78
CA GLU A 12 2.87 5.21 -19.29
C GLU A 12 3.72 6.36 -19.87
N ILE A 13 4.92 6.60 -19.33
CA ILE A 13 5.90 7.57 -19.87
C ILE A 13 6.63 6.91 -21.06
N LYS A 14 5.90 6.64 -22.15
CA LYS A 14 6.50 6.17 -23.41
C LYS A 14 7.46 7.22 -23.96
N ASN A 15 8.76 6.93 -23.92
CA ASN A 15 9.66 7.18 -25.06
C ASN A 15 11.06 6.54 -24.98
N GLU A 16 11.46 5.90 -23.88
CA GLU A 16 12.69 5.08 -23.85
C GLU A 16 12.46 3.88 -22.94
N GLU A 17 13.05 2.72 -23.28
CA GLU A 17 12.95 1.48 -22.50
C GLU A 17 13.40 1.71 -21.06
N TRP A 18 12.44 1.93 -20.16
CA TRP A 18 12.70 1.88 -18.73
C TRP A 18 12.98 0.43 -18.36
N LYS A 19 14.23 0.14 -17.99
CA LYS A 19 14.62 -1.15 -17.40
C LYS A 19 14.56 -1.01 -15.89
N LYS A 20 13.71 -1.82 -15.26
CA LYS A 20 13.65 -1.96 -13.81
C LYS A 20 15.06 -2.21 -13.27
N PRO A 21 15.61 -1.33 -12.43
CA PRO A 21 16.91 -1.55 -11.85
C PRO A 21 16.87 -2.78 -10.93
N ASP A 22 17.86 -3.67 -11.03
CA ASP A 22 17.98 -4.82 -10.13
C ASP A 22 18.32 -4.33 -8.72
N GLU A 23 17.31 -4.31 -7.85
CA GLU A 23 17.41 -3.84 -6.47
C GLU A 23 18.37 -4.69 -5.64
N GLU A 24 18.43 -5.99 -5.93
CA GLU A 24 19.31 -6.90 -5.22
C GLU A 24 20.76 -6.61 -5.60
N GLU A 25 21.02 -6.36 -6.88
CA GLU A 25 22.32 -6.00 -7.40
C GLU A 25 22.77 -4.62 -6.89
N ILE A 26 21.88 -3.62 -6.90
CA ILE A 26 22.16 -2.26 -6.41
C ILE A 26 22.37 -2.28 -4.89
N GLY A 27 21.54 -3.00 -4.15
CA GLY A 27 21.68 -3.17 -2.70
C GLY A 27 22.97 -3.91 -2.34
N LYS A 28 23.34 -4.96 -3.09
CA LYS A 28 24.63 -5.67 -2.94
C LYS A 28 25.81 -4.75 -3.26
N LYS A 29 25.73 -3.94 -4.32
CA LYS A 29 26.76 -2.95 -4.68
C LYS A 29 26.90 -1.88 -3.61
N TRP A 30 25.80 -1.32 -3.12
CA TRP A 30 25.79 -0.29 -2.07
C TRP A 30 26.34 -0.79 -0.73
N LYS A 31 25.99 -2.02 -0.32
CA LYS A 31 26.54 -2.65 0.89
C LYS A 31 28.03 -2.95 0.80
N LYS A 32 28.57 -3.09 -0.42
CA LYS A 32 30.00 -3.32 -0.68
C LYS A 32 30.83 -2.03 -0.70
N LEU A 33 30.19 -0.86 -0.81
CA LEU A 33 30.89 0.42 -0.73
C LEU A 33 31.35 0.68 0.71
N SER A 34 32.59 1.14 0.85
CA SER A 34 33.09 1.70 2.11
C SER A 34 32.32 2.97 2.50
N GLU A 35 32.34 3.33 3.79
CA GLU A 35 31.69 4.55 4.28
C GLU A 35 32.25 5.82 3.62
N GLU A 36 33.52 5.81 3.22
CA GLU A 36 34.14 6.91 2.47
C GLU A 36 33.62 6.97 1.03
N GLU A 37 33.45 5.82 0.36
CA GLU A 37 32.86 5.76 -0.98
C GLU A 37 31.38 6.13 -1.00
N LYS A 38 30.60 5.75 0.03
CA LYS A 38 29.22 6.21 0.19
C LYS A 38 29.16 7.72 0.38
N LYS A 39 29.98 8.27 1.29
CA LYS A 39 30.09 9.73 1.50
C LYS A 39 30.53 10.47 0.24
N LYS A 40 31.41 9.88 -0.57
CA LYS A 40 31.87 10.44 -1.83
C LYS A 40 30.80 10.34 -2.92
N ALA A 41 30.05 9.25 -3.01
CA ALA A 41 28.92 9.11 -3.94
C ALA A 41 27.76 10.06 -3.58
N LEU A 42 27.58 10.33 -2.29
CA LEU A 42 26.61 11.29 -1.73
C LEU A 42 27.16 12.71 -1.64
N SER A 43 28.39 12.99 -2.08
CA SER A 43 28.92 14.35 -2.02
C SER A 43 28.24 15.22 -3.09
N ASN A 44 27.84 16.43 -2.71
CA ASN A 44 27.19 17.40 -3.60
C ASN A 44 27.98 17.60 -4.90
N GLU A 45 29.31 17.56 -4.83
CA GLU A 45 30.20 17.76 -5.97
C GLU A 45 30.11 16.64 -7.03
N ASN A 46 29.93 15.39 -6.60
CA ASN A 46 29.78 14.26 -7.52
C ASN A 46 28.37 14.18 -8.09
N VAL A 47 27.36 14.44 -7.27
CA VAL A 47 25.96 14.52 -7.72
C VAL A 47 25.81 15.64 -8.76
N GLU A 48 26.35 16.83 -8.51
CA GLU A 48 26.32 17.92 -9.49
C GLU A 48 27.08 17.61 -10.78
N LYS A 49 28.28 17.03 -10.68
CA LYS A 49 29.09 16.67 -11.87
C LYS A 49 28.38 15.63 -12.74
N VAL A 50 27.72 14.66 -12.13
CA VAL A 50 26.96 13.60 -12.83
C VAL A 50 25.67 14.17 -13.43
N LEU A 51 24.94 15.01 -12.70
CA LEU A 51 23.71 15.62 -13.17
C LEU A 51 23.92 16.63 -14.32
N LYS A 52 25.01 17.41 -14.27
CA LYS A 52 25.32 18.46 -15.29
C LYS A 52 25.97 17.91 -16.57
N LYS A 53 26.55 16.71 -16.55
CA LYS A 53 27.28 16.12 -17.71
C LYS A 53 26.57 14.95 -18.39
N SER A 54 25.41 14.54 -17.87
CA SER A 54 24.69 13.38 -18.37
C SER A 54 23.41 13.82 -19.08
N ASP A 55 23.24 13.38 -20.32
CA ASP A 55 21.96 13.46 -21.06
C ASP A 55 20.91 12.48 -20.48
N GLY A 56 21.30 11.63 -19.52
CA GLY A 56 20.41 10.70 -18.84
C GLY A 56 19.41 11.40 -17.92
N LYS A 57 18.25 10.77 -17.75
CA LYS A 57 17.22 11.16 -16.78
C LYS A 57 17.58 10.58 -15.41
N PHE A 58 17.51 11.41 -14.37
CA PHE A 58 17.73 11.01 -12.99
C PHE A 58 16.42 11.01 -12.24
N VAL A 59 16.21 10.05 -11.34
CA VAL A 59 14.98 9.97 -10.53
C VAL A 59 15.36 9.93 -9.06
N LEU A 60 14.81 10.87 -8.28
CA LEU A 60 14.84 10.87 -6.83
C LEU A 60 13.49 10.36 -6.31
N ILE A 61 13.50 9.21 -5.65
CA ILE A 61 12.31 8.63 -5.03
C ILE A 61 12.30 9.00 -3.54
N ILE A 62 11.22 9.61 -3.08
CA ILE A 62 11.00 9.98 -1.68
C ILE A 62 9.79 9.20 -1.19
N ASP A 63 10.05 8.15 -0.42
CA ASP A 63 8.99 7.32 0.14
C ASP A 63 8.32 8.03 1.33
N GLU A 64 6.99 7.94 1.43
CA GLU A 64 6.20 8.53 2.52
C GLU A 64 6.50 10.03 2.74
N ILE A 65 6.48 10.80 1.65
CA ILE A 65 6.90 12.22 1.65
C ILE A 65 6.14 13.05 2.69
N ASN A 66 4.90 12.69 2.98
CA ASN A 66 4.07 13.38 3.97
C ASN A 66 4.60 13.20 5.40
N ARG A 67 5.31 12.11 5.76
CA ARG A 67 5.75 11.84 7.15
C ARG A 67 6.76 12.84 7.72
N ALA A 68 7.32 13.73 6.90
CA ALA A 68 8.17 14.82 7.35
C ALA A 68 7.46 16.17 7.24
N ASN A 69 7.94 17.18 7.97
CA ASN A 69 7.56 18.55 7.67
C ASN A 69 8.22 18.97 6.35
N ILE A 70 7.52 18.72 5.24
CA ILE A 70 8.08 18.89 3.89
C ILE A 70 8.52 20.34 3.66
N SER A 71 7.75 21.32 4.13
CA SER A 71 8.11 22.74 3.98
C SER A 71 9.46 23.06 4.64
N LYS A 72 9.77 22.47 5.80
CA LYS A 72 11.06 22.62 6.48
C LYS A 72 12.19 21.83 5.82
N VAL A 73 11.90 20.61 5.35
CA VAL A 73 12.91 19.75 4.70
C VAL A 73 13.31 20.29 3.34
N PHE A 74 12.32 20.71 2.54
CA PHE A 74 12.59 21.21 1.21
C PHE A 74 13.09 22.65 1.25
N GLY A 75 12.59 23.52 2.12
CA GLY A 75 13.12 24.88 2.28
C GLY A 75 13.29 25.59 0.92
N GLU A 76 14.53 25.98 0.59
CA GLU A 76 14.88 26.62 -0.68
C GLU A 76 14.72 25.72 -1.92
N LEU A 77 14.72 24.40 -1.75
CA LEU A 77 14.52 23.44 -2.84
C LEU A 77 13.13 23.59 -3.50
N ILE A 78 12.09 23.98 -2.74
CA ILE A 78 10.76 24.22 -3.33
C ILE A 78 10.84 25.28 -4.43
N TYR A 79 11.59 26.34 -4.17
CA TYR A 79 11.78 27.43 -5.13
C TYR A 79 12.66 26.97 -6.30
N ALA A 80 13.72 26.21 -6.05
CA ALA A 80 14.58 25.68 -7.11
C ALA A 80 13.87 24.66 -8.02
N ILE A 81 12.92 23.88 -7.50
CA ILE A 81 12.08 22.97 -8.29
C ILE A 81 11.13 23.75 -9.21
N GLU A 82 10.64 24.91 -8.79
CA GLU A 82 9.79 25.78 -9.62
C GLU A 82 10.60 26.46 -10.73
N TYR A 83 11.81 26.94 -10.40
CA TYR A 83 12.70 27.64 -11.32
C TYR A 83 13.87 26.76 -11.78
N ARG A 84 13.57 25.57 -12.32
CA ARG A 84 14.60 24.61 -12.77
C ARG A 84 15.59 25.24 -13.75
N GLY A 85 16.85 24.85 -13.61
CA GLY A 85 17.97 25.36 -14.42
C GLY A 85 18.41 26.79 -14.06
N LYS A 86 17.75 27.47 -13.11
CA LYS A 86 18.18 28.78 -12.61
C LYS A 86 18.84 28.63 -11.23
N PRO A 87 19.86 29.43 -10.92
CA PRO A 87 20.47 29.45 -9.60
C PRO A 87 19.53 30.06 -8.56
N VAL A 88 19.39 29.38 -7.44
CA VAL A 88 18.70 29.83 -6.24
C VAL A 88 19.72 29.93 -5.12
N LYS A 89 19.89 31.12 -4.54
CA LYS A 89 20.83 31.33 -3.44
C LYS A 89 20.39 30.61 -2.17
N LEU A 90 21.27 29.78 -1.63
CA LEU A 90 21.10 29.14 -0.32
C LEU A 90 21.36 30.14 0.81
N LEU A 91 20.54 30.11 1.87
CA LEU A 91 20.64 31.09 2.96
C LEU A 91 21.90 30.93 3.82
N TYR A 92 22.34 29.70 4.04
CA TYR A 92 23.49 29.43 4.91
C TYR A 92 24.82 29.48 4.18
N SER A 93 24.99 28.68 3.12
CA SER A 93 26.26 28.60 2.39
C SER A 93 26.49 29.77 1.44
N GLN A 94 25.43 30.53 1.10
CA GLN A 94 25.45 31.58 0.07
C GLN A 94 25.80 31.10 -1.34
N GLU A 95 25.87 29.79 -1.53
CA GLU A 95 26.10 29.10 -2.80
C GLU A 95 24.79 29.02 -3.62
N ASP A 96 24.96 28.82 -4.92
CA ASP A 96 23.83 28.67 -5.84
C ASP A 96 23.38 27.21 -5.91
N LEU A 97 22.14 26.94 -5.51
CA LEU A 97 21.46 25.68 -5.77
C LEU A 97 20.81 25.72 -7.16
N ILE A 98 21.14 24.75 -8.02
CA ILE A 98 20.51 24.59 -9.33
C ILE A 98 19.89 23.19 -9.41
N VAL A 99 18.57 23.11 -9.56
CA VAL A 99 17.88 21.86 -9.88
C VAL A 99 17.89 21.66 -11.39
N PRO A 100 18.54 20.61 -11.91
CA PRO A 100 18.66 20.42 -13.35
C PRO A 100 17.35 19.87 -13.94
N PRO A 101 17.06 20.14 -15.22
CA PRO A 101 15.80 19.75 -15.85
C PRO A 101 15.63 18.22 -15.97
N ASN A 102 16.73 17.47 -16.04
CA ASN A 102 16.76 16.00 -16.12
C ASN A 102 16.56 15.29 -14.77
N LEU A 103 16.34 16.01 -13.66
CA LEU A 103 16.04 15.40 -12.35
C LEU A 103 14.53 15.30 -12.10
N PHE A 104 13.99 14.09 -12.12
CA PHE A 104 12.60 13.79 -11.74
C PHE A 104 12.54 13.50 -10.24
N ILE A 105 11.51 13.99 -9.57
CA ILE A 105 11.26 13.72 -8.15
C ILE A 105 9.92 13.01 -8.06
N ILE A 106 9.90 11.80 -7.52
CA ILE A 106 8.70 11.00 -7.32
C ILE A 106 8.53 10.82 -5.81
N GLY A 107 7.46 11.40 -5.28
CA GLY A 107 7.06 11.20 -3.89
C GLY A 107 5.95 10.16 -3.82
N THR A 108 6.04 9.23 -2.87
CA THR A 108 4.91 8.37 -2.50
C THR A 108 4.27 8.91 -1.23
N MET A 109 2.97 8.68 -1.06
CA MET A 109 2.20 9.22 0.05
C MET A 109 1.12 8.23 0.44
N ASN A 110 1.11 7.81 1.70
CA ASN A 110 -0.05 7.14 2.26
C ASN A 110 -1.14 8.18 2.56
N THR A 111 -2.28 8.09 1.90
CA THR A 111 -3.42 9.01 2.07
C THR A 111 -4.31 8.65 3.26
N ALA A 112 -4.20 7.43 3.80
CA ALA A 112 -4.97 6.99 4.97
C ALA A 112 -4.51 7.68 6.27
N ASP A 113 -3.25 8.10 6.34
CA ASP A 113 -2.62 8.68 7.53
C ASP A 113 -3.08 10.14 7.75
N LYS A 114 -4.22 10.32 8.45
CA LYS A 114 -4.77 11.64 8.80
C LYS A 114 -3.95 12.40 9.86
N SER A 115 -2.99 11.75 10.52
CA SER A 115 -2.13 12.33 11.57
C SER A 115 -0.96 13.17 11.02
N ILE A 116 -0.78 13.14 9.70
CA ILE A 116 0.34 13.76 9.02
C ILE A 116 -0.09 15.11 8.44
N ALA A 117 0.80 16.11 8.52
CA ALA A 117 0.52 17.45 8.01
C ALA A 117 0.00 17.39 6.57
N LEU A 118 -1.20 17.95 6.34
CA LEU A 118 -1.73 18.18 5.00
C LEU A 118 -0.63 18.82 4.15
N LEU A 119 -0.33 18.23 2.99
CA LEU A 119 0.67 18.81 2.10
C LEU A 119 0.35 20.29 1.87
N ASP A 120 1.34 21.13 2.14
CA ASP A 120 1.24 22.57 1.96
C ASP A 120 0.74 22.87 0.53
N ILE A 121 -0.15 23.86 0.40
CA ILE A 121 -0.63 24.37 -0.88
C ILE A 121 0.55 24.72 -1.79
N ALA A 122 1.67 25.16 -1.20
CA ALA A 122 2.89 25.41 -1.94
C ALA A 122 3.36 24.14 -2.70
N LEU A 123 3.51 23.02 -2.02
CA LEU A 123 3.95 21.75 -2.62
C LEU A 123 2.92 21.22 -3.63
N ARG A 124 1.63 21.36 -3.32
CA ARG A 124 0.56 20.94 -4.23
C ARG A 124 0.64 21.61 -5.62
N ARG A 125 1.19 22.81 -5.70
CA ARG A 125 1.36 23.54 -6.98
C ARG A 125 2.60 23.12 -7.77
N ARG A 126 3.55 22.40 -7.16
CA ARG A 126 4.85 22.04 -7.79
C ARG A 126 4.99 20.54 -8.07
N PHE A 127 4.10 19.71 -7.53
CA PHE A 127 4.01 18.28 -7.82
C PHE A 127 2.76 17.97 -8.65
N GLY A 128 2.89 17.04 -9.59
CA GLY A 128 1.75 16.36 -10.19
C GLY A 128 1.25 15.26 -9.24
N PHE A 129 -0.05 15.19 -9.00
CA PHE A 129 -0.65 14.18 -8.13
C PHE A 129 -1.29 13.11 -9.01
N LYS A 130 -0.80 11.88 -8.87
CA LYS A 130 -1.43 10.69 -9.45
C LYS A 130 -1.88 9.79 -8.31
N GLU A 131 -3.17 9.54 -8.25
CA GLU A 131 -3.77 8.64 -7.27
C GLU A 131 -3.66 7.19 -7.75
N PHE A 132 -3.27 6.29 -6.85
CA PHE A 132 -3.19 4.86 -7.10
C PHE A 132 -4.18 4.16 -6.17
N MET A 133 -5.38 3.89 -6.70
CA MET A 133 -6.42 3.16 -5.97
C MET A 133 -6.08 1.66 -5.90
N PRO A 134 -6.61 0.93 -4.91
CA PRO A 134 -6.49 -0.53 -4.89
C PRO A 134 -7.07 -1.17 -6.16
N GLU A 135 -6.22 -1.83 -6.93
CA GLU A 135 -6.61 -2.70 -8.05
C GLU A 135 -7.37 -3.93 -7.56
N THR A 136 -8.63 -4.11 -7.96
CA THR A 136 -9.44 -5.30 -7.62
C THR A 136 -9.17 -6.46 -8.57
N GLU A 137 -8.80 -6.18 -9.82
CA GLU A 137 -8.44 -7.17 -10.86
C GLU A 137 -6.96 -7.62 -10.72
N PHE A 138 -6.58 -8.10 -9.54
CA PHE A 138 -5.18 -8.41 -9.24
C PHE A 138 -4.74 -9.82 -9.62
N TYR A 139 -5.62 -10.73 -10.05
CA TYR A 139 -5.22 -12.07 -10.49
C TYR A 139 -4.31 -12.02 -11.71
N LYS A 140 -4.53 -11.08 -12.63
CA LYS A 140 -3.64 -10.85 -13.76
C LYS A 140 -2.21 -10.50 -13.32
N ILE A 141 -2.07 -9.74 -12.22
CA ILE A 141 -0.76 -9.40 -11.65
C ILE A 141 -0.06 -10.66 -11.12
N VAL A 142 -0.82 -11.58 -10.50
CA VAL A 142 -0.29 -12.86 -10.00
C VAL A 142 0.17 -13.74 -11.15
N GLU A 143 -0.65 -13.85 -12.20
CA GLU A 143 -0.34 -14.62 -13.40
C GLU A 143 0.95 -14.12 -14.07
N GLU A 144 1.01 -12.83 -14.40
CA GLU A 144 2.17 -12.20 -15.05
C GLU A 144 3.44 -12.33 -14.20
N ALA A 145 3.36 -12.02 -12.89
CA ALA A 145 4.52 -12.06 -12.02
C ALA A 145 5.03 -13.49 -11.76
N SER A 146 4.13 -14.47 -11.67
CA SER A 146 4.53 -15.88 -11.52
C SER A 146 5.26 -16.41 -12.75
N GLN A 147 4.86 -15.97 -13.94
CA GLN A 147 5.50 -16.30 -15.21
C GLN A 147 6.89 -15.65 -15.34
N GLU A 148 7.03 -14.38 -14.97
CA GLU A 148 8.33 -13.68 -14.97
C GLU A 148 9.37 -14.32 -14.04
N GLU A 149 8.92 -14.91 -12.93
CA GLU A 149 9.77 -15.65 -11.99
C GLU A 149 10.17 -17.05 -12.49
N GLY A 150 9.74 -17.43 -13.71
CA GLY A 150 10.06 -18.71 -14.34
C GLY A 150 9.23 -19.90 -13.82
N ASN A 151 8.15 -19.64 -13.07
CA ASN A 151 7.20 -20.67 -12.66
C ASN A 151 6.10 -20.86 -13.74
N GLU A 152 5.33 -21.95 -13.62
CA GLU A 152 4.07 -22.05 -14.38
C GLU A 152 3.13 -20.92 -13.94
N PRO A 153 2.43 -20.27 -14.89
CA PRO A 153 1.53 -19.16 -14.57
C PRO A 153 0.42 -19.62 -13.65
N ILE A 154 0.23 -18.91 -12.54
CA ILE A 154 -0.89 -19.15 -11.62
C ILE A 154 -2.13 -18.48 -12.22
N THR A 155 -3.06 -19.29 -12.72
CA THR A 155 -4.28 -18.79 -13.37
C THR A 155 -5.40 -18.53 -12.36
N ARG A 156 -6.44 -17.80 -12.78
CA ARG A 156 -7.67 -17.63 -11.99
C ARG A 156 -8.30 -18.99 -11.63
N GLU A 157 -8.29 -19.95 -12.55
CA GLU A 157 -8.83 -21.29 -12.31
C GLU A 157 -8.04 -22.04 -11.22
N ASP A 158 -6.71 -21.91 -11.21
CA ASP A 158 -5.88 -22.48 -10.14
C ASP A 158 -6.25 -21.90 -8.78
N ILE A 159 -6.40 -20.57 -8.71
CA ILE A 159 -6.74 -19.84 -7.47
C ILE A 159 -8.12 -20.26 -6.97
N GLU A 160 -9.12 -20.25 -7.86
CA GLU A 160 -10.49 -20.63 -7.51
C GLU A 160 -10.53 -22.10 -7.04
N ASN A 161 -9.89 -23.03 -7.73
CA ASN A 161 -9.83 -24.42 -7.30
C ASN A 161 -9.07 -24.59 -5.98
N GLY A 162 -7.91 -23.93 -5.84
CA GLY A 162 -7.06 -24.02 -4.65
C GLY A 162 -7.70 -23.44 -3.38
N LEU A 163 -8.56 -22.43 -3.55
CA LEU A 163 -9.31 -21.78 -2.47
C LEU A 163 -10.79 -22.18 -2.42
N ASN A 164 -11.12 -23.38 -2.92
CA ASN A 164 -12.46 -23.97 -2.85
C ASN A 164 -13.57 -23.06 -3.42
N GLY A 165 -13.30 -22.32 -4.49
CA GLY A 165 -14.23 -21.41 -5.18
C GLY A 165 -14.37 -20.04 -4.50
N LEU A 166 -13.40 -19.63 -3.69
CA LEU A 166 -13.34 -18.28 -3.12
C LEU A 166 -12.87 -17.28 -4.18
N ASP A 167 -13.67 -16.24 -4.43
CA ASP A 167 -13.30 -15.14 -5.30
C ASP A 167 -12.72 -13.99 -4.45
N LEU A 168 -11.39 -13.86 -4.44
CA LEU A 168 -10.69 -12.84 -3.68
C LEU A 168 -10.81 -11.44 -4.29
N GLU A 169 -10.98 -11.33 -5.62
CA GLU A 169 -11.18 -10.03 -6.29
C GLU A 169 -12.54 -9.45 -5.88
N LYS A 170 -13.60 -10.26 -5.96
CA LYS A 170 -14.95 -9.89 -5.52
C LYS A 170 -15.01 -9.62 -4.01
N LEU A 171 -14.29 -10.41 -3.21
CA LEU A 171 -14.15 -10.18 -1.77
C LEU A 171 -13.55 -8.80 -1.47
N LEU A 172 -12.43 -8.45 -2.13
CA LEU A 172 -11.76 -7.17 -1.94
C LEU A 172 -12.64 -6.01 -2.38
N GLU A 173 -13.28 -6.12 -3.54
CA GLU A 173 -14.23 -5.12 -4.06
C GLU A 173 -15.38 -4.86 -3.08
N THR A 174 -15.99 -5.92 -2.57
CA THR A 174 -17.10 -5.86 -1.61
C THR A 174 -16.67 -5.16 -0.32
N ILE A 175 -15.55 -5.57 0.26
CA ILE A 175 -15.02 -4.99 1.50
C ILE A 175 -14.68 -3.50 1.29
N ASN A 176 -14.01 -3.17 0.18
CA ASN A 176 -13.63 -1.80 -0.13
C ASN A 176 -14.84 -0.89 -0.40
N SER A 177 -15.90 -1.41 -1.03
CA SER A 177 -17.16 -0.68 -1.21
C SER A 177 -17.81 -0.33 0.13
N ARG A 178 -17.84 -1.29 1.07
CA ARG A 178 -18.38 -1.08 2.43
C ARG A 178 -17.52 -0.11 3.25
N ILE A 179 -16.20 -0.23 3.19
CA ILE A 179 -15.27 0.70 3.86
C ILE A 179 -15.46 2.12 3.32
N THR A 180 -15.56 2.28 2.00
CA THR A 180 -15.76 3.59 1.36
C THR A 180 -17.04 4.24 1.84
N PHE A 181 -18.12 3.47 1.98
CA PHE A 181 -19.40 3.96 2.48
C PHE A 181 -19.38 4.31 3.97
N LEU A 182 -18.76 3.48 4.81
CA LEU A 182 -18.76 3.64 6.27
C LEU A 182 -17.67 4.56 6.81
N ALA A 183 -16.62 4.80 6.03
CA ALA A 183 -15.49 5.62 6.42
C ALA A 183 -15.09 6.59 5.30
N ASP A 184 -14.12 6.24 4.46
CA ASP A 184 -13.56 7.13 3.44
C ASP A 184 -12.88 6.29 2.35
N ARG A 185 -12.75 6.85 1.14
CA ARG A 185 -12.09 6.14 0.02
C ARG A 185 -10.60 5.88 0.29
N GLU A 186 -9.95 6.76 1.05
CA GLU A 186 -8.53 6.64 1.40
C GLU A 186 -8.24 5.49 2.38
N LYS A 187 -9.27 4.90 3.00
CA LYS A 187 -9.12 3.74 3.91
C LYS A 187 -9.36 2.39 3.23
N GLN A 188 -9.50 2.35 1.90
CA GLN A 188 -9.64 1.08 1.21
C GLN A 188 -8.41 0.18 1.44
N ILE A 189 -8.66 -1.14 1.53
CA ILE A 189 -7.62 -2.15 1.66
C ILE A 189 -6.90 -2.31 0.32
N GLY A 190 -5.57 -2.28 0.35
CA GLY A 190 -4.73 -2.50 -0.83
C GLY A 190 -4.64 -3.97 -1.24
N HIS A 191 -4.62 -4.25 -2.54
CA HIS A 191 -4.42 -5.60 -3.10
C HIS A 191 -3.08 -6.24 -2.70
N SER A 192 -2.11 -5.46 -2.22
CA SER A 192 -0.83 -6.00 -1.77
C SER A 192 -0.96 -7.03 -0.65
N TYR A 193 -1.98 -6.95 0.20
CA TYR A 193 -2.26 -8.00 1.19
C TYR A 193 -2.60 -9.32 0.49
N PHE A 194 -3.43 -9.27 -0.55
CA PHE A 194 -3.87 -10.46 -1.30
C PHE A 194 -2.75 -11.04 -2.17
N LEU A 195 -1.88 -10.20 -2.76
CA LEU A 195 -0.72 -10.69 -3.51
C LEU A 195 0.25 -11.53 -2.66
N LYS A 196 0.38 -11.24 -1.35
CA LYS A 196 1.22 -12.02 -0.42
C LYS A 196 0.70 -13.45 -0.23
N ILE A 197 -0.59 -13.70 -0.44
CA ILE A 197 -1.21 -15.03 -0.27
C ILE A 197 -0.47 -16.08 -1.11
N PHE A 198 -0.07 -15.69 -2.31
CA PHE A 198 0.50 -16.58 -3.31
C PHE A 198 2.02 -16.76 -3.20
N LYS A 199 2.67 -16.13 -2.21
CA LYS A 199 4.12 -16.08 -2.08
C LYS A 199 4.64 -16.98 -0.98
N ASP A 200 5.77 -17.63 -1.23
CA ASP A 200 6.53 -18.31 -0.18
C ASP A 200 7.30 -17.32 0.71
N LYS A 201 7.98 -17.84 1.73
CA LYS A 201 8.81 -17.04 2.66
C LYS A 201 9.96 -16.25 2.00
N ASN A 202 10.34 -16.60 0.77
CA ASN A 202 11.36 -15.88 0.00
C ASN A 202 10.72 -14.82 -0.93
N GLY A 203 9.40 -14.67 -0.92
CA GLY A 203 8.66 -13.69 -1.71
C GLY A 203 8.34 -14.14 -3.14
N ILE A 204 8.54 -15.43 -3.45
CA ILE A 204 8.37 -16.02 -4.78
C ILE A 204 6.97 -16.61 -4.90
N TYR A 205 6.29 -16.39 -6.03
CA TYR A 205 4.98 -16.94 -6.31
C TYR A 205 5.04 -18.47 -6.44
N ARG A 206 4.11 -19.17 -5.77
CA ARG A 206 4.01 -20.64 -5.78
C ARG A 206 2.59 -21.06 -6.07
N ASN A 207 2.42 -21.98 -7.03
CA ASN A 207 1.16 -22.70 -7.20
C ASN A 207 1.04 -23.78 -6.10
N ASN A 208 0.60 -23.36 -4.91
CA ASN A 208 0.47 -24.24 -3.74
C ASN A 208 -0.76 -23.85 -2.91
N PRO A 209 -1.90 -24.55 -3.08
CA PRO A 209 -3.13 -24.29 -2.33
C PRO A 209 -3.01 -24.35 -0.80
N GLU A 210 -2.17 -25.23 -0.25
CA GLU A 210 -1.98 -25.34 1.21
C GLU A 210 -1.30 -24.08 1.76
N LEU A 211 -0.24 -23.62 1.08
CA LEU A 211 0.43 -22.36 1.39
C LEU A 211 -0.53 -21.17 1.31
N TRP A 212 -1.36 -21.12 0.25
CA TRP A 212 -2.32 -20.03 0.07
C TRP A 212 -3.33 -19.96 1.22
N ARG A 213 -3.82 -21.11 1.69
CA ARG A 213 -4.77 -21.17 2.81
C ARG A 213 -4.14 -20.74 4.12
N GLU A 214 -2.90 -21.15 4.38
CA GLU A 214 -2.14 -20.72 5.55
C GLU A 214 -1.92 -19.20 5.51
N ASN A 215 -1.41 -18.68 4.38
CA ASN A 215 -1.16 -17.27 4.21
C ASN A 215 -2.44 -16.44 4.29
N LEU A 216 -3.53 -16.86 3.64
CA LEU A 216 -4.84 -16.21 3.71
C LEU A 216 -5.31 -16.11 5.16
N THR A 217 -5.21 -17.19 5.93
CA THR A 217 -5.55 -17.20 7.35
C THR A 217 -4.69 -16.21 8.14
N SER A 218 -3.38 -16.23 7.93
CA SER A 218 -2.45 -15.32 8.61
C SER A 218 -2.74 -13.85 8.28
N ILE A 219 -2.85 -13.51 7.01
CA ILE A 219 -3.11 -12.15 6.53
C ILE A 219 -4.47 -11.65 7.04
N TRP A 220 -5.49 -12.50 7.02
CA TRP A 220 -6.82 -12.12 7.46
C TRP A 220 -6.86 -11.71 8.94
N TYR A 221 -6.31 -12.56 9.83
CA TYR A 221 -6.39 -12.33 11.28
C TYR A 221 -5.29 -11.43 11.84
N ASN A 222 -4.12 -11.36 11.20
CA ASN A 222 -2.97 -10.60 11.71
C ASN A 222 -2.80 -9.25 11.01
N GLU A 223 -3.36 -9.06 9.82
CA GLU A 223 -3.21 -7.80 9.06
C GLU A 223 -4.58 -7.14 8.80
N ILE A 224 -5.53 -7.84 8.16
CA ILE A 224 -6.81 -7.24 7.71
C ILE A 224 -7.75 -6.89 8.87
N ILE A 225 -8.04 -7.84 9.77
CA ILE A 225 -8.91 -7.58 10.92
C ILE A 225 -8.33 -6.49 11.84
N PRO A 226 -7.04 -6.55 12.24
CA PRO A 226 -6.42 -5.48 13.04
C PRO A 226 -6.48 -4.11 12.36
N LEU A 227 -6.27 -4.04 11.04
CA LEU A 227 -6.41 -2.80 10.28
C LEU A 227 -7.83 -2.23 10.36
N LEU A 228 -8.86 -3.08 10.24
CA LEU A 228 -10.25 -2.66 10.41
C LEU A 228 -10.55 -2.21 11.85
N GLN A 229 -9.98 -2.88 12.85
CA GLN A 229 -10.10 -2.45 14.26
C GLN A 229 -9.48 -1.07 14.49
N GLU A 230 -8.37 -0.75 13.80
CA GLU A 230 -7.78 0.59 13.81
C GLU A 230 -8.67 1.62 13.09
N TYR A 231 -9.19 1.28 11.91
CA TYR A 231 -10.04 2.18 11.12
C TYR A 231 -11.36 2.55 11.80
N PHE A 232 -11.94 1.62 12.54
CA PHE A 232 -13.23 1.73 13.21
C PHE A 232 -13.07 1.66 14.74
N TYR A 233 -12.12 2.41 15.29
CA TYR A 233 -11.79 2.48 16.73
C TYR A 233 -13.00 2.25 17.68
N ASN A 234 -13.07 1.07 18.30
CA ASN A 234 -14.14 0.58 19.18
C ASN A 234 -15.56 0.45 18.58
N ASP A 235 -15.73 0.65 17.28
CA ASP A 235 -16.99 0.50 16.53
C ASP A 235 -17.03 -0.84 15.80
N TYR A 236 -17.12 -1.91 16.60
CA TYR A 236 -17.23 -3.29 16.10
C TYR A 236 -18.55 -3.56 15.36
N GLU A 237 -19.56 -2.69 15.52
CA GLU A 237 -20.80 -2.78 14.74
C GLU A 237 -20.52 -2.45 13.27
N LYS A 238 -19.73 -1.41 12.98
CA LYS A 238 -19.27 -1.15 11.60
C LYS A 238 -18.39 -2.27 11.05
N ILE A 239 -17.50 -2.84 11.86
CA ILE A 239 -16.69 -4.00 11.43
C ILE A 239 -17.61 -5.18 11.08
N LYS A 240 -18.66 -5.41 11.87
CA LYS A 240 -19.69 -6.42 11.57
C LYS A 240 -20.45 -6.11 10.27
N MET A 241 -20.73 -4.85 9.96
CA MET A 241 -21.36 -4.48 8.68
C MET A 241 -20.45 -4.79 7.49
N ILE A 242 -19.12 -4.71 7.67
CA ILE A 242 -18.14 -5.00 6.62
C ILE A 242 -17.94 -6.52 6.46
N LEU A 243 -17.64 -7.22 7.54
CA LEU A 243 -17.23 -8.63 7.52
C LEU A 243 -18.39 -9.61 7.76
N GLY A 244 -19.50 -9.17 8.33
CA GLY A 244 -20.63 -10.02 8.67
C GLY A 244 -20.51 -10.72 10.04
N LYS A 245 -21.55 -11.50 10.36
CA LYS A 245 -21.77 -12.14 11.67
C LYS A 245 -20.80 -13.30 11.98
N GLU A 246 -20.14 -13.85 10.96
CA GLU A 246 -19.20 -14.97 11.12
C GLU A 246 -17.89 -14.49 11.75
N PHE A 247 -17.50 -13.22 11.52
CA PHE A 247 -16.28 -12.65 12.09
C PHE A 247 -16.54 -11.81 13.34
N VAL A 248 -17.75 -11.25 13.49
CA VAL A 248 -18.09 -10.40 14.65
C VAL A 248 -19.39 -10.87 15.30
N LYS A 249 -19.32 -11.18 16.61
CA LYS A 249 -20.50 -11.58 17.41
C LYS A 249 -20.91 -10.49 18.38
N LYS A 250 -22.19 -10.49 18.74
CA LYS A 250 -22.71 -9.66 19.83
C LYS A 250 -22.30 -10.31 21.16
N VAL A 251 -21.78 -9.52 22.09
CA VAL A 251 -21.44 -9.96 23.45
C VAL A 251 -22.67 -9.77 24.32
N GLU A 252 -22.99 -10.81 25.11
CA GLU A 252 -24.06 -10.71 26.10
C GLU A 252 -23.67 -9.75 27.23
N ASN A 253 -24.64 -8.98 27.71
CA ASN A 253 -24.38 -8.05 28.78
C ASN A 253 -24.06 -8.81 30.08
N PRO A 254 -23.01 -8.43 30.81
CA PRO A 254 -22.65 -9.10 32.05
C PRO A 254 -23.76 -8.92 33.10
N LYS A 255 -23.95 -9.95 33.93
CA LYS A 255 -25.05 -10.02 34.91
C LYS A 255 -25.14 -8.83 35.88
N PHE A 256 -24.02 -8.16 36.17
CA PHE A 256 -24.03 -6.98 37.05
C PHE A 256 -24.78 -5.78 36.47
N LEU A 257 -25.06 -5.78 35.16
CA LEU A 257 -25.85 -4.73 34.52
C LEU A 257 -27.36 -5.00 34.60
N GLU A 258 -27.80 -6.22 34.95
CA GLU A 258 -29.22 -6.64 34.93
C GLU A 258 -30.15 -5.76 35.79
N GLU A 259 -29.63 -5.12 36.84
CA GLU A 259 -30.41 -4.22 37.73
C GLU A 259 -30.69 -2.83 37.13
N SER A 260 -30.10 -2.51 35.96
CA SER A 260 -30.17 -1.17 35.33
C SER A 260 -30.82 -1.19 33.94
N ALA A 261 -31.96 -1.88 33.81
CA ALA A 261 -32.62 -2.22 32.54
C ALA A 261 -32.78 -1.07 31.53
N GLU A 262 -33.02 0.18 31.98
CA GLU A 262 -33.18 1.35 31.11
C GLU A 262 -31.88 1.81 30.42
N PHE A 263 -30.69 1.43 30.92
CA PHE A 263 -29.38 1.76 30.32
C PHE A 263 -28.80 0.65 29.44
N ILE A 264 -29.40 -0.55 29.45
CA ILE A 264 -28.82 -1.77 28.86
C ILE A 264 -29.03 -1.86 27.34
N GLU A 265 -30.15 -1.32 26.81
CA GLU A 265 -30.46 -1.40 25.37
C GLU A 265 -29.47 -0.61 24.49
N GLU A 266 -28.86 0.45 25.04
CA GLU A 266 -27.87 1.28 24.32
C GLU A 266 -26.45 0.67 24.32
N LEU A 267 -26.15 -0.25 25.25
CA LEU A 267 -24.83 -0.85 25.37
C LEU A 267 -24.71 -2.14 24.55
N LYS A 268 -24.88 -2.04 23.23
CA LYS A 268 -24.56 -3.15 22.32
C LYS A 268 -23.05 -3.31 22.22
N ARG A 269 -22.51 -4.38 22.80
CA ARG A 269 -21.10 -4.75 22.67
C ARG A 269 -20.92 -5.84 21.62
N TYR A 270 -19.85 -5.72 20.85
CA TYR A 270 -19.47 -6.68 19.84
C TYR A 270 -17.98 -7.02 19.98
N GLU A 271 -17.61 -8.24 19.62
CA GLU A 271 -16.22 -8.69 19.62
C GLU A 271 -15.92 -9.56 18.40
N VAL A 272 -14.65 -9.59 17.98
CA VAL A 272 -14.18 -10.50 16.92
C VAL A 272 -14.26 -11.93 17.45
N ARG A 273 -14.77 -12.84 16.62
CA ARG A 273 -14.86 -14.27 16.95
C ARG A 273 -13.48 -14.91 17.02
N GLU A 274 -13.43 -16.12 17.59
CA GLU A 274 -12.25 -16.96 17.51
C GLU A 274 -11.85 -17.25 16.05
N LYS A 275 -10.56 -17.48 15.87
CA LYS A 275 -9.95 -17.74 14.57
C LYS A 275 -10.60 -18.96 13.90
N LEU A 276 -11.18 -18.73 12.72
CA LEU A 276 -11.62 -19.78 11.80
C LEU A 276 -10.42 -20.33 11.02
N GLU A 277 -10.41 -21.64 10.75
CA GLU A 277 -9.35 -22.32 10.01
C GLU A 277 -9.91 -23.15 8.85
N GLY A 278 -9.08 -23.35 7.82
CA GLY A 278 -9.40 -24.18 6.66
C GLY A 278 -10.68 -23.72 5.94
N ASP A 279 -11.55 -24.68 5.64
CA ASP A 279 -12.78 -24.44 4.88
C ASP A 279 -13.81 -23.58 5.62
N ASN A 280 -13.76 -23.56 6.96
CA ASN A 280 -14.65 -22.69 7.74
C ASN A 280 -14.33 -21.21 7.47
N LEU A 281 -13.04 -20.86 7.37
CA LEU A 281 -12.63 -19.51 7.01
C LEU A 281 -13.09 -19.18 5.58
N ILE A 282 -12.84 -20.08 4.63
CA ILE A 282 -13.22 -19.88 3.22
C ILE A 282 -14.72 -19.65 3.08
N ASN A 283 -15.54 -20.49 3.72
CA ASN A 283 -16.99 -20.35 3.67
C ASN A 283 -17.47 -19.03 4.30
N ALA A 284 -16.90 -18.63 5.44
CA ALA A 284 -17.21 -17.35 6.06
C ALA A 284 -16.82 -16.15 5.17
N LEU A 285 -15.69 -16.22 4.47
CA LEU A 285 -15.27 -15.19 3.51
C LEU A 285 -16.23 -15.09 2.32
N LYS A 286 -16.72 -16.22 1.80
CA LYS A 286 -17.71 -16.23 0.70
C LYS A 286 -19.02 -15.56 1.08
N GLU A 287 -19.46 -15.71 2.33
CA GLU A 287 -20.68 -15.06 2.81
C GLU A 287 -20.58 -13.52 2.75
N ILE A 288 -19.37 -12.95 2.78
CA ILE A 288 -19.17 -11.50 2.71
C ILE A 288 -19.76 -10.93 1.42
N TYR A 289 -19.47 -11.54 0.27
CA TYR A 289 -19.94 -11.05 -1.04
C TYR A 289 -21.19 -11.78 -1.58
N SER A 290 -21.55 -12.95 -1.03
CA SER A 290 -22.76 -13.67 -1.45
C SER A 290 -24.06 -13.02 -0.96
N ASN A 291 -24.00 -12.20 0.11
CA ASN A 291 -25.18 -11.54 0.67
C ASN A 291 -25.69 -10.36 -0.19
N GLU A 292 -24.89 -9.85 -1.13
CA GLU A 292 -25.32 -8.76 -2.03
C GLU A 292 -26.26 -9.26 -3.13
N GLU A 293 -26.05 -10.49 -3.64
CA GLU A 293 -26.90 -11.11 -4.68
C GLU A 293 -28.32 -11.47 -4.23
N ARG A 294 -28.63 -11.32 -2.93
CA ARG A 294 -29.97 -11.59 -2.37
C ARG A 294 -30.83 -10.33 -2.21
N SER A 295 -30.37 -9.19 -2.73
CA SER A 295 -30.94 -7.87 -2.49
C SER A 295 -31.66 -7.26 -3.69
N ASP A 296 -32.06 -8.08 -4.67
CA ASP A 296 -32.85 -7.68 -5.85
C ASP A 296 -34.26 -8.28 -5.84
#